data_AF-A0A0M1JMD8-F1
#
_entry.id   AF-A0A0M1JMD8-F1
#
_cell.length_a   1.000
_cell.length_b   1.000
_cell.length_c   1.000
_cell.angle_alpha   90.00
_cell.angle_beta   90.00
_cell.angle_gamma   90.00
#
_symmetry.space_group_name_H-M   'P 1'
#
loop_
_entity.id
_entity.type
_entity.pdbx_description
1 polymer ?
#
loop_
_entity_poly.entity_id
_entity_poly.type
_entity_poly.pdbx_seq_one_letter_code
_entity_poly.pdbx_strand_id
1 'polypeptide(L)'
;MPELPEVETVRQGLNHKTLAQEIVGGDVLLARTIAPPISPTDFLAHLQGVKIHLWHRQGKYLLAELHTTANPPQSAGWLGVHLRMTGQLLWVKPETPLQKHTRVRLFFAGHSPEGDSAKAVRELRFVDQRTFGRMWWVPPETDVAKVV
;
A
#
# COMPACT_ATOMS: atom_id res chain seq x y z
N MET A 1 12.49 -14.20 -6.27
CA MET A 1 12.53 -12.99 -5.43
C MET A 1 12.57 -11.84 -6.42
N PRO A 2 11.74 -10.80 -6.31
CA PRO A 2 11.98 -9.63 -7.14
C PRO A 2 13.38 -9.09 -6.86
N GLU A 3 14.15 -8.88 -7.92
CA GLU A 3 15.44 -8.23 -7.87
C GLU A 3 15.27 -6.70 -7.88
N LEU A 4 16.36 -5.99 -7.58
CA LEU A 4 16.34 -4.52 -7.43
C LEU A 4 15.69 -3.78 -8.62
N PRO A 5 15.97 -4.15 -9.89
CA PRO A 5 15.32 -3.49 -11.04
C PRO A 5 13.80 -3.69 -11.05
N GLU A 6 13.34 -4.89 -10.68
CA GLU A 6 11.92 -5.23 -10.70
C GLU A 6 11.16 -4.47 -9.61
N VAL A 7 11.76 -4.33 -8.42
CA VAL A 7 11.19 -3.52 -7.34
C VAL A 7 11.12 -2.05 -7.74
N GLU A 8 12.11 -1.53 -8.46
CA GLU A 8 12.09 -0.17 -8.99
C GLU A 8 10.97 0.03 -10.03
N THR A 9 10.76 -0.92 -10.94
CA THR A 9 9.64 -0.89 -11.88
C THR A 9 8.29 -0.88 -11.14
N VAL A 10 8.14 -1.69 -10.08
CA VAL A 10 6.92 -1.69 -9.25
C VAL A 10 6.72 -0.32 -8.59
N ARG A 11 7.77 0.27 -8.00
CA ARG A 11 7.71 1.61 -7.37
C ARG A 11 7.24 2.68 -8.37
N GLN A 12 7.79 2.68 -9.58
CA GLN A 12 7.40 3.64 -10.63
C GLN A 12 5.94 3.45 -11.05
N GLY A 13 5.50 2.20 -11.25
CA GLY A 13 4.11 1.90 -11.59
C GLY A 13 3.12 2.31 -10.49
N LEU A 14 3.49 2.15 -9.22
CA LEU A 14 2.69 2.59 -8.08
C LEU A 14 2.59 4.12 -8.05
N ASN A 15 3.70 4.85 -8.21
CA ASN A 15 3.67 6.31 -8.28
C ASN A 15 2.85 6.83 -9.46
N HIS A 16 2.86 6.15 -10.60
CA HIS A 16 2.00 6.59 -11.70
C HIS A 16 0.50 6.41 -11.39
N LYS A 17 0.13 5.44 -10.55
CA LYS A 17 -1.27 5.02 -10.37
C LYS A 17 -1.92 5.45 -9.06
N THR A 18 -1.15 5.63 -7.98
CA THR A 18 -1.69 5.72 -6.62
C THR A 18 -1.41 7.05 -5.92
N LEU A 19 -0.69 8.00 -6.54
CA LEU A 19 -0.41 9.30 -5.92
C LEU A 19 -1.71 10.05 -5.60
N ALA A 20 -1.73 10.70 -4.44
CA ALA A 20 -2.86 11.46 -3.89
C ALA A 20 -4.15 10.65 -3.69
N GLN A 21 -4.12 9.33 -3.92
CA GLN A 21 -5.27 8.46 -3.67
C GLN A 21 -5.45 8.27 -2.16
N GLU A 22 -6.68 8.48 -1.70
CA GLU A 22 -7.07 8.32 -0.31
C GLU A 22 -7.48 6.87 -0.05
N ILE A 23 -6.88 6.26 0.97
CA ILE A 23 -7.26 4.95 1.46
C ILE A 23 -8.51 5.13 2.32
N VAL A 24 -9.63 4.51 1.93
CA VAL A 24 -10.91 4.59 2.66
C VAL A 24 -11.19 3.39 3.55
N GLY A 25 -10.34 2.38 3.48
CA GLY A 25 -10.45 1.16 4.27
C GLY A 25 -9.70 0.00 3.63
N GLY A 26 -9.95 -1.21 4.10
CA GLY A 26 -9.35 -2.40 3.54
C GLY A 26 -9.76 -3.67 4.25
N ASP A 27 -9.29 -4.80 3.72
CA ASP A 27 -9.45 -6.12 4.32
C ASP A 27 -8.09 -6.79 4.48
N VAL A 28 -7.85 -7.40 5.64
CA VAL A 28 -6.73 -8.34 5.84
C VAL A 28 -7.28 -9.76 5.81
N LEU A 29 -7.09 -10.45 4.69
CA LEU A 29 -7.54 -11.82 4.46
C LEU A 29 -6.60 -12.87 5.05
N LEU A 30 -5.37 -12.48 5.40
CA LEU A 30 -4.41 -13.33 6.10
C LEU A 30 -3.61 -12.52 7.13
N ALA A 31 -3.95 -12.64 8.41
CA ALA A 31 -3.38 -11.85 9.49
C ALA A 31 -1.84 -11.86 9.54
N ARG A 32 -1.21 -13.02 9.31
CA ARG A 32 0.27 -13.16 9.33
C ARG A 32 1.01 -12.36 8.24
N THR A 33 0.29 -11.78 7.28
CA THR A 33 0.88 -10.86 6.30
C THR A 33 1.22 -9.51 6.92
N ILE A 34 0.53 -9.10 7.98
CA ILE A 34 0.87 -7.91 8.74
C ILE A 34 2.03 -8.25 9.68
N ALA A 35 3.13 -7.50 9.61
CA ALA A 35 4.29 -7.74 10.45
C ALA A 35 4.01 -7.27 11.90
N PRO A 36 4.46 -8.00 12.93
CA PRO A 36 4.35 -7.55 14.32
C PRO A 36 5.17 -6.26 14.55
N PRO A 37 4.84 -5.45 15.57
CA PRO A 37 3.91 -5.74 16.67
C PRO A 37 2.46 -5.31 16.44
N ILE A 38 2.12 -4.75 15.28
CA ILE A 38 0.81 -4.19 15.01
C ILE A 38 -0.24 -5.26 14.67
N SER A 39 -1.47 -5.10 15.17
CA SER A 39 -2.58 -5.99 14.80
C SER A 39 -3.13 -5.63 13.41
N PRO A 40 -3.78 -6.56 12.68
CA PRO A 40 -4.42 -6.25 11.41
C PRO A 40 -5.46 -5.12 11.49
N THR A 41 -6.19 -5.04 12.61
CA THR A 41 -7.21 -4.01 12.84
C THR A 41 -6.55 -2.63 12.99
N ASP A 42 -5.52 -2.53 13.84
CA ASP A 42 -4.80 -1.28 14.05
C ASP A 42 -4.08 -0.84 12.77
N PHE A 43 -3.51 -1.80 12.03
CA PHE A 43 -2.89 -1.55 10.72
C PHE A 43 -3.87 -0.87 9.76
N LEU A 44 -5.11 -1.36 9.65
CA LEU A 44 -6.12 -0.73 8.81
C LEU A 44 -6.58 0.61 9.36
N ALA A 45 -6.72 0.74 10.68
CA ALA A 45 -7.12 1.99 11.34
C ALA A 45 -6.14 3.13 11.06
N HIS A 46 -4.83 2.87 11.08
CA HIS A 46 -3.81 3.87 10.76
C HIS A 46 -3.74 4.23 9.26
N LEU A 47 -4.26 3.38 8.37
CA LEU A 47 -4.30 3.63 6.94
C LEU A 47 -5.61 4.27 6.48
N GLN A 48 -6.68 4.23 7.27
CA GLN A 48 -7.96 4.80 6.86
C GLN A 48 -7.93 6.33 6.92
N GLY A 49 -8.40 6.99 5.87
CA GLY A 49 -8.49 8.46 5.79
C GLY A 49 -7.16 9.16 5.52
N VAL A 50 -6.11 8.43 5.11
CA VAL A 50 -4.82 9.01 4.70
C VAL A 50 -4.57 8.80 3.21
N LYS A 51 -3.76 9.68 2.63
CA LYS A 51 -3.41 9.68 1.21
C LYS A 51 -2.01 9.15 1.00
N ILE A 52 -1.81 8.39 -0.08
CA ILE A 52 -0.47 8.05 -0.55
C ILE A 52 0.17 9.29 -1.16
N HIS A 53 1.23 9.80 -0.54
CA HIS A 53 1.97 10.94 -1.05
C HIS A 53 3.01 10.53 -2.09
N LEU A 54 3.89 9.56 -1.78
CA LEU A 54 4.95 9.13 -2.68
C LEU A 54 5.46 7.73 -2.31
N TRP A 55 5.75 6.90 -3.30
CA TRP A 55 6.45 5.62 -3.12
C TRP A 55 7.96 5.76 -3.31
N HIS A 56 8.67 5.26 -2.31
CA HIS A 56 10.12 5.13 -2.24
C HIS A 56 10.51 3.65 -2.28
N ARG A 57 11.80 3.41 -2.53
CA ARG A 57 12.41 2.09 -2.45
C ARG A 57 13.70 2.17 -1.67
N GLN A 58 13.86 1.28 -0.70
CA GLN A 58 15.11 1.07 0.02
C GLN A 58 15.49 -0.40 -0.10
N GLY A 59 16.55 -0.72 -0.85
CA GLY A 59 16.88 -2.10 -1.18
C GLY A 59 15.70 -2.83 -1.85
N LYS A 60 15.19 -3.88 -1.20
CA LYS A 60 14.06 -4.71 -1.66
C LYS A 60 12.71 -4.35 -1.02
N TYR A 61 12.65 -3.21 -0.33
CA TYR A 61 11.49 -2.70 0.38
C TYR A 61 10.85 -1.57 -0.42
N LEU A 62 9.52 -1.57 -0.46
CA LEU A 62 8.71 -0.48 -0.96
C LEU A 62 8.13 0.28 0.23
N LEU A 63 8.20 1.60 0.20
CA LEU A 63 7.78 2.48 1.29
C LEU A 63 6.88 3.57 0.72
N ALA A 64 5.59 3.56 1.05
CA ALA A 64 4.67 4.64 0.71
C ALA A 64 4.66 5.67 1.84
N GLU A 65 5.04 6.90 1.54
CA GLU A 65 4.82 8.05 2.41
C GLU A 65 3.32 8.35 2.46
N LEU A 66 2.77 8.52 3.67
CA LEU A 66 1.36 8.74 3.90
C LEU A 66 1.14 10.12 4.50
N HIS A 67 0.18 10.88 3.97
CA HIS A 67 -0.19 12.19 4.51
C HIS A 67 -1.66 12.22 4.92
N THR A 68 -1.97 13.00 5.95
CA THR A 68 -3.35 13.30 6.36
C THR A 68 -4.08 14.09 5.27
N THR A 69 -5.41 14.05 5.26
CA THR A 69 -6.25 14.87 4.37
C THR A 69 -6.42 16.34 4.82
N ALA A 70 -5.83 16.73 5.95
CA ALA A 70 -5.85 18.10 6.47
C ALA A 70 -5.13 19.10 5.55
N ASN A 71 -5.38 20.39 5.76
CA ASN A 71 -4.70 21.49 5.06
C ASN A 71 -4.06 22.46 6.09
N PRO A 72 -2.72 22.55 6.18
CA PRO A 72 -1.73 21.84 5.35
C PRO A 72 -1.67 20.33 5.64
N PRO A 73 -1.28 19.49 4.66
CA PRO A 73 -1.10 18.06 4.87
C PRO A 73 0.05 17.80 5.85
N GLN A 74 -0.16 16.84 6.75
CA GLN A 74 0.82 16.40 7.74
C GLN A 74 1.22 14.95 7.48
N SER A 75 2.43 14.57 7.89
CA SER A 75 2.87 13.18 7.82
C SER A 75 1.97 12.30 8.70
N ALA A 76 1.47 11.21 8.11
CA ALA A 76 0.70 10.16 8.76
C ALA A 76 1.50 8.84 8.83
N GLY A 77 2.82 8.92 8.65
CA GLY A 77 3.72 7.78 8.70
C GLY A 77 3.94 7.14 7.33
N TRP A 78 4.23 5.84 7.35
CA TRP A 78 4.58 5.08 6.15
C TRP A 78 3.86 3.74 6.06
N LEU A 79 3.54 3.33 4.84
CA LEU A 79 3.18 1.95 4.51
C LEU A 79 4.41 1.22 3.97
N GLY A 80 4.93 0.27 4.74
CA GLY A 80 6.02 -0.60 4.32
C GLY A 80 5.51 -1.89 3.68
N VAL A 81 6.16 -2.32 2.60
CA VAL A 81 5.89 -3.59 1.91
C VAL A 81 7.18 -4.28 1.51
N HIS A 82 7.29 -5.57 1.83
CA HIS A 82 8.34 -6.45 1.32
C HIS A 82 7.72 -7.59 0.51
N LEU A 83 7.91 -7.60 -0.80
CA LEU A 83 7.29 -8.57 -1.73
C LEU A 83 7.81 -10.01 -1.58
N ARG A 84 9.03 -10.18 -1.08
CA ARG A 84 9.69 -11.49 -0.91
C ARG A 84 9.78 -12.27 -2.22
N MET A 85 9.12 -13.41 -2.36
CA MET A 85 9.33 -14.30 -3.52
C MET A 85 8.24 -14.16 -4.56
N THR A 86 6.99 -14.09 -4.12
CA THR A 86 5.78 -14.14 -4.97
C THR A 86 4.80 -13.02 -4.66
N GLY A 87 5.18 -12.06 -3.81
CA GLY A 87 4.36 -10.90 -3.49
C GLY A 87 4.23 -9.97 -4.69
N GLN A 88 3.01 -9.52 -4.93
CA GLN A 88 2.65 -8.57 -5.99
C GLN A 88 1.69 -7.54 -5.43
N LEU A 89 1.83 -6.29 -5.87
CA LEU A 89 0.87 -5.22 -5.63
C LEU A 89 0.11 -4.94 -6.93
N LEU A 90 -1.20 -5.18 -6.92
CA LEU A 90 -2.05 -5.05 -8.09
C LEU A 90 -3.03 -3.90 -7.90
N TRP A 91 -3.00 -2.92 -8.81
CA TRP A 91 -3.98 -1.83 -8.88
C TRP A 91 -5.12 -2.20 -9.82
N VAL A 92 -6.28 -2.52 -9.25
CA VAL A 92 -7.40 -3.13 -10.00
C VAL A 92 -8.73 -2.45 -9.69
N LYS A 93 -9.74 -2.72 -10.53
CA LYS A 93 -11.12 -2.31 -10.24
C LYS A 93 -11.76 -3.27 -9.22
N PRO A 94 -12.68 -2.81 -8.34
CA PRO A 94 -13.34 -3.67 -7.36
C PRO A 94 -14.05 -4.89 -7.96
N GLU A 95 -14.60 -4.76 -9.17
CA GLU A 95 -15.33 -5.83 -9.87
C GLU A 95 -14.40 -6.94 -10.39
N THR A 96 -13.08 -6.69 -10.38
CA THR A 96 -12.09 -7.72 -10.74
C THR A 96 -12.22 -8.89 -9.76
N PRO A 97 -12.44 -10.14 -10.22
CA PRO A 97 -12.56 -11.29 -9.35
C PRO A 97 -11.40 -11.38 -8.35
N LEU A 98 -11.72 -11.76 -7.11
CA LEU A 98 -10.72 -11.87 -6.05
C LEU A 98 -9.70 -12.96 -6.39
N GLN A 99 -8.42 -12.61 -6.48
CA GLN A 99 -7.36 -13.57 -6.72
C GLN A 99 -7.26 -14.53 -5.52
N LYS A 100 -7.15 -15.84 -5.79
CA LYS A 100 -7.03 -16.91 -4.77
C LYS A 100 -5.98 -16.63 -3.68
N HIS A 101 -4.94 -15.89 -4.03
CA HIS A 101 -3.81 -15.59 -3.14
C HIS A 101 -3.78 -14.15 -2.64
N THR A 102 -4.90 -13.43 -2.71
CA THR A 102 -5.03 -12.10 -2.10
C THR A 102 -4.91 -12.21 -0.58
N ARG A 103 -4.09 -11.37 0.02
CA ARG A 103 -3.80 -11.34 1.46
C ARG A 103 -4.24 -10.06 2.13
N VAL A 104 -4.07 -8.94 1.44
CA VAL A 104 -4.52 -7.63 1.88
C VAL A 104 -5.17 -6.91 0.71
N ARG A 105 -6.27 -6.20 0.97
CA ARG A 105 -6.93 -5.28 0.06
C ARG A 105 -6.93 -3.92 0.72
N LEU A 106 -6.50 -2.88 0.02
CA LEU A 106 -6.69 -1.49 0.41
C LEU A 106 -7.65 -0.85 -0.58
N PHE A 107 -8.68 -0.19 -0.08
CA PHE A 107 -9.74 0.44 -0.86
C PHE A 107 -9.46 1.92 -1.02
N PHE A 108 -9.69 2.43 -2.23
CA PHE A 108 -9.44 3.82 -2.54
C PHE A 108 -10.69 4.47 -3.11
N ALA A 109 -11.05 5.64 -2.55
CA ALA A 109 -12.04 6.49 -3.16
C ALA A 109 -11.51 6.95 -4.52
N GLY A 110 -12.31 6.80 -5.58
CA GLY A 110 -11.88 7.21 -6.91
C GLY A 110 -11.50 8.69 -6.94
N HIS A 111 -10.23 8.97 -7.20
CA HIS A 111 -9.73 10.29 -7.58
C HIS A 111 -9.12 10.18 -8.98
N SER A 112 -9.59 11.03 -9.90
CA SER A 112 -8.92 11.19 -11.19
C SER A 112 -8.22 12.55 -11.19
N PRO A 113 -6.87 12.61 -11.25
CA PRO A 113 -6.16 13.86 -11.42
C PRO A 113 -6.31 14.44 -12.83
N GLU A 114 -6.69 13.61 -13.80
CA GLU A 114 -7.01 14.02 -15.17
C GLU A 114 -8.53 14.00 -15.34
N GLY A 115 -9.09 15.08 -15.92
CA GLY A 115 -10.52 15.41 -16.00
C GLY A 115 -11.43 14.44 -16.77
N ASP A 116 -11.11 13.14 -16.79
CA ASP A 116 -11.98 12.10 -17.30
C ASP A 116 -13.04 11.72 -16.24
N SER A 117 -14.29 11.66 -16.69
CA SER A 117 -15.48 11.95 -15.87
C SER A 117 -15.95 10.80 -14.96
N ALA A 118 -15.05 9.93 -14.51
CA ALA A 118 -15.38 8.87 -13.55
C ALA A 118 -14.37 8.83 -12.40
N LYS A 119 -14.83 9.24 -11.20
CA LYS A 119 -14.22 8.90 -9.91
C LYS A 119 -14.24 7.38 -9.74
N ALA A 120 -13.32 6.68 -10.39
CA ALA A 120 -13.36 5.24 -10.44
C ALA A 120 -12.73 4.68 -9.17
N VAL A 121 -13.54 4.01 -8.35
CA VAL A 121 -13.06 3.27 -7.17
C VAL A 121 -12.02 2.24 -7.62
N ARG A 122 -11.01 2.04 -6.79
CA ARG A 122 -9.89 1.13 -7.05
C ARG A 122 -9.51 0.36 -5.79
N GLU A 123 -8.86 -0.77 -6.01
CA GLU A 123 -8.22 -1.54 -4.96
C GLU A 123 -6.73 -1.69 -5.25
N LEU A 124 -5.92 -1.54 -4.20
CA LEU A 124 -4.55 -2.07 -4.18
C LEU A 124 -4.58 -3.42 -3.47
N ARG A 125 -4.36 -4.50 -4.23
CA ARG A 125 -4.35 -5.87 -3.70
C ARG A 125 -2.91 -6.34 -3.52
N PHE A 126 -2.59 -6.81 -2.32
CA PHE A 126 -1.37 -7.58 -2.09
C PHE A 126 -1.67 -9.07 -2.27
N VAL A 127 -1.12 -9.64 -3.35
CA VAL A 127 -1.27 -11.05 -3.70
C VAL A 127 0.04 -11.75 -3.43
N ASP A 128 0.00 -12.83 -2.64
CA ASP A 128 1.20 -13.60 -2.33
C ASP A 128 0.90 -15.08 -2.15
N GLN A 129 1.33 -15.89 -3.13
CA GLN A 129 1.13 -17.33 -3.13
C GLN A 129 1.88 -18.02 -1.99
N ARG A 130 3.15 -17.67 -1.77
CA ARG A 130 4.00 -18.30 -0.75
C ARG A 130 3.81 -17.72 0.65
N THR A 131 3.09 -16.60 0.78
CA THR A 131 2.74 -15.95 2.05
C THR A 131 3.93 -15.51 2.90
N PHE A 132 5.06 -15.23 2.24
CA PHE A 132 6.28 -14.76 2.88
C PHE A 132 6.35 -13.24 2.93
N GLY A 133 5.69 -12.55 2.00
CA GLY A 133 5.66 -11.11 1.98
C GLY A 133 4.97 -10.54 3.20
N ARG A 134 5.35 -9.30 3.50
CA ARG A 134 4.93 -8.58 4.70
C ARG A 134 4.50 -7.17 4.36
N MET A 135 3.53 -6.67 5.12
CA MET A 135 3.10 -5.27 5.14
C MET A 135 3.12 -4.78 6.58
N TRP A 136 3.42 -3.50 6.79
CA TRP A 136 3.39 -2.88 8.12
C TRP A 136 3.16 -1.38 7.98
N TRP A 137 2.65 -0.77 9.03
CA TRP A 137 2.59 0.68 9.16
C TRP A 137 3.75 1.14 10.05
N VAL A 138 4.31 2.30 9.73
CA VAL A 138 5.38 2.95 10.49
C VAL A 138 4.85 4.30 10.97
N PRO A 139 4.91 4.61 12.28
CA PRO A 139 4.49 5.91 12.79
C PRO A 139 5.30 7.08 12.21
N PRO A 140 4.72 8.28 12.06
CA PRO A 140 5.40 9.45 11.51
C PRO A 140 6.64 9.89 12.31
N GLU A 141 6.68 9.62 13.61
CA GLU A 141 7.80 9.89 14.51
C GLU A 141 8.96 8.89 14.38
N THR A 142 8.75 7.78 13.66
CA THR A 142 9.75 6.72 13.51
C THR A 142 10.56 6.90 12.23
N ASP A 143 11.88 6.84 12.35
CA ASP A 143 12.78 6.82 11.21
C ASP A 143 12.58 5.54 10.38
N VAL A 144 12.03 5.70 9.18
CA VAL A 144 11.68 4.59 8.28
C VAL A 144 12.90 3.74 7.89
N ALA A 145 14.11 4.33 7.91
CA ALA A 145 15.34 3.61 7.57
C ALA A 145 15.73 2.55 8.64
N LYS A 146 15.18 2.63 9.85
CA LYS A 146 15.45 1.70 10.96
C LYS A 146 14.48 0.52 11.04
N VAL A 147 13.44 0.52 10.21
CA VAL A 147 12.32 -0.46 10.25
C VAL A 147 12.19 -1.26 8.95
N VAL A 148 13.15 -1.10 8.03
CA VAL A 148 13.35 -1.94 6.84
C VAL A 148 14.37 -3.03 7.12
#